data_AF-A0A1J5PZH5-F1
#
_entry.id   AF-A0A1J5PZH5-F1
#
_cell.length_a   1.000
_cell.length_b   1.000
_cell.length_c   1.000
_cell.angle_alpha   90.00
_cell.angle_beta   90.00
_cell.angle_gamma   90.00
#
_symmetry.space_group_name_H-M   'P 1'
#
loop_
_entity.id
_entity.type
_entity.pdbx_description
1 polymer ?
#
loop_
_entity_poly.entity_id
_entity_poly.type
_entity_poly.pdbx_seq_one_letter_code
_entity_poly.pdbx_strand_id
1 'polypeptide(L)'
;MTKTCILIGAPIDSGQKRAGCLMGPAAYRTAGIAHAITDLGHKVIDRGDAALPTLTPATCPNPAVHSLAETIGWPTFFLLSIVVALPALGLLWWLKPQVRALEVEPDAAPTAA
;
A
#
# COMPACT_ATOMS: atom_id res chain seq x y z
N MET A 1 -2.19 18.06 -13.14
CA MET A 1 -2.08 18.13 -11.66
C MET A 1 -1.14 17.04 -11.17
N THR A 2 -0.07 17.44 -10.49
CA THR A 2 0.93 16.54 -9.89
C THR A 2 0.35 15.90 -8.63
N LYS A 3 0.36 14.57 -8.53
CA LYS A 3 0.00 13.84 -7.31
C LYS A 3 1.21 13.11 -6.72
N THR A 4 1.15 12.84 -5.42
CA THR A 4 2.08 11.92 -4.76
C THR A 4 1.47 10.52 -4.75
N CYS A 5 2.11 9.58 -5.43
CA CYS A 5 1.78 8.17 -5.48
C CYS A 5 2.62 7.41 -4.46
N ILE A 6 1.97 6.65 -3.57
CA ILE A 6 2.64 5.78 -2.62
C ILE A 6 2.61 4.36 -3.17
N LEU A 7 3.78 3.74 -3.34
CA LEU A 7 3.90 2.36 -3.77
C LEU A 7 4.12 1.47 -2.55
N ILE A 8 3.28 0.44 -2.43
CA ILE A 8 3.39 -0.60 -1.41
C ILE A 8 3.20 -1.93 -2.13
N GLY A 9 4.17 -2.83 -2.00
CA GLY A 9 4.03 -4.19 -2.52
C GLY A 9 3.28 -5.08 -1.54
N ALA A 10 2.42 -5.94 -2.06
CA ALA A 10 1.74 -6.98 -1.30
C ALA A 10 2.13 -8.35 -1.87
N PRO A 11 3.23 -8.96 -1.38
CA PRO A 11 3.75 -10.23 -1.89
C PRO A 11 2.91 -11.42 -1.37
N ILE A 12 1.62 -11.43 -1.69
CA ILE A 12 0.66 -12.45 -1.25
C ILE A 12 0.76 -13.65 -2.19
N ASP A 13 1.26 -14.78 -1.66
CA ASP A 13 1.41 -16.03 -2.43
C ASP A 13 0.55 -17.18 -1.89
N SER A 14 -0.10 -16.99 -0.73
CA SER A 14 -1.04 -17.95 -0.15
C SER A 14 -2.35 -17.99 -0.93
N GLY A 15 -3.03 -19.15 -0.93
CA GLY A 15 -4.34 -19.31 -1.60
C GLY A 15 -4.27 -19.79 -3.05
N GLN A 16 -3.07 -20.04 -3.59
CA GLN A 16 -2.86 -20.63 -4.92
C GLN A 16 -1.97 -21.88 -4.85
N LYS A 17 -2.02 -22.71 -5.89
CA LYS A 17 -1.23 -23.95 -5.98
C LYS A 17 0.20 -23.76 -6.49
N ARG A 18 0.48 -22.65 -7.18
CA ARG A 18 1.76 -22.38 -7.82
C ARG A 18 2.35 -21.12 -7.21
N ALA A 19 3.58 -21.20 -6.72
CA ALA A 19 4.27 -20.01 -6.26
C ALA A 19 4.55 -19.07 -7.43
N GLY A 20 4.48 -17.76 -7.17
CA GLY A 20 4.92 -16.76 -8.13
C GLY A 20 4.36 -15.35 -7.92
N CYS A 21 3.22 -15.21 -7.24
CA CYS A 21 2.65 -13.88 -6.98
C CYS A 21 3.52 -13.07 -6.02
N LEU A 22 4.29 -13.72 -5.15
CA LEU A 22 5.30 -13.07 -4.31
C LEU A 22 6.31 -12.23 -5.12
N MET A 23 6.58 -12.60 -6.37
CA MET A 23 7.55 -11.93 -7.24
C MET A 23 6.96 -10.68 -7.92
N GLY A 24 5.64 -10.52 -7.92
CA GLY A 24 4.94 -9.44 -8.63
C GLY A 24 5.46 -8.04 -8.28
N PRO A 25 5.50 -7.64 -6.99
CA PRO A 25 6.01 -6.33 -6.60
C PRO A 25 7.45 -6.07 -7.07
N ALA A 26 8.34 -7.06 -6.92
CA ALA A 26 9.72 -6.95 -7.38
C ALA A 26 9.80 -6.84 -8.92
N ALA A 27 9.00 -7.63 -9.65
CA ALA A 27 8.94 -7.57 -11.11
C ALA A 27 8.49 -6.20 -11.62
N TYR A 28 7.45 -5.60 -11.03
CA TYR A 28 7.00 -4.26 -11.41
C TYR A 28 8.04 -3.17 -11.12
N ARG A 29 8.77 -3.28 -10.01
CA ARG A 29 9.89 -2.36 -9.72
C ARG A 29 11.00 -2.49 -10.74
N THR A 30 11.40 -3.71 -11.07
CA THR A 30 12.40 -3.98 -12.11
C THR A 30 11.94 -3.49 -13.49
N ALA A 31 10.65 -3.61 -13.80
CA ALA A 31 10.05 -3.08 -15.03
C ALA A 31 9.94 -1.53 -15.06
N GLY A 32 10.33 -0.84 -13.99
CA GLY A 32 10.39 0.62 -13.96
C GLY A 32 9.07 1.31 -13.62
N ILE A 33 8.15 0.67 -12.89
CA ILE A 33 6.85 1.28 -12.53
C ILE A 33 6.99 2.66 -11.86
N ALA A 34 8.02 2.87 -11.03
CA ALA A 34 8.27 4.16 -10.39
C ALA A 34 8.63 5.24 -11.43
N HIS A 35 9.50 4.91 -12.38
CA HIS A 35 9.85 5.81 -13.49
C HIS A 35 8.64 6.14 -14.34
N ALA A 36 7.83 5.13 -14.71
CA ALA A 36 6.62 5.34 -15.49
C ALA A 36 5.63 6.30 -14.81
N ILE A 37 5.47 6.22 -13.48
CA ILE A 37 4.63 7.15 -12.73
C ILE A 37 5.26 8.56 -12.69
N THR A 38 6.58 8.65 -12.56
CA THR A 38 7.29 9.94 -12.58
C THR A 38 7.24 10.63 -13.94
N ASP A 39 7.34 9.88 -15.04
CA ASP A 39 7.23 10.40 -16.40
C ASP A 39 5.84 10.97 -16.71
N LEU A 40 4.80 10.48 -16.02
CA LEU A 40 3.45 11.06 -16.05
C LEU A 40 3.33 12.37 -15.24
N GLY A 41 4.42 12.86 -14.66
CA GLY A 41 4.44 14.08 -13.85
C GLY A 41 3.91 13.89 -12.44
N HIS A 42 4.13 12.72 -11.83
CA HIS A 42 3.74 12.42 -10.44
C HIS A 42 4.96 12.12 -9.57
N LYS A 43 4.87 12.43 -8.27
CA LYS A 43 5.89 12.05 -7.30
C LYS A 43 5.65 10.61 -6.84
N VAL A 44 6.71 9.82 -6.67
CA VAL A 44 6.61 8.46 -6.15
C VAL A 44 7.29 8.36 -4.80
N ILE A 45 6.62 7.72 -3.84
CA ILE A 45 7.19 7.29 -2.57
C ILE A 45 7.03 5.78 -2.48
N ASP A 46 8.11 5.04 -2.66
CA ASP A 46 8.12 3.59 -2.46
C ASP A 46 8.33 3.27 -0.98
N ARG A 47 7.42 2.48 -0.41
CA ARG A 47 7.44 2.04 0.99
C ARG A 47 7.87 0.58 1.14
N GLY A 48 8.30 -0.07 0.05
CA GLY A 48 8.70 -1.46 0.06
C GLY A 48 7.50 -2.40 0.08
N ASP A 49 7.74 -3.62 0.57
CA ASP A 49 6.73 -4.68 0.60
C ASP A 49 6.17 -4.85 2.01
N ALA A 50 4.86 -5.04 2.10
CA ALA A 50 4.21 -5.45 3.33
C ALA A 50 4.74 -6.83 3.74
N ALA A 51 4.99 -7.00 5.03
CA ALA A 51 5.41 -8.25 5.62
C ALA A 51 4.40 -8.69 6.68
N LEU A 52 4.05 -9.98 6.66
CA LEU A 52 3.28 -10.56 7.75
C LEU A 52 4.11 -10.57 9.03
N PRO A 53 3.49 -10.29 10.20
CA PRO A 53 4.12 -10.59 11.48
C PRO A 53 4.26 -12.11 11.66
N THR A 54 4.96 -12.53 12.72
CA THR A 54 5.01 -13.94 13.09
C THR A 54 3.59 -14.51 13.24
N LEU A 55 3.30 -15.54 12.46
CA LEU A 55 1.98 -16.16 12.43
C LEU A 55 1.88 -17.30 13.45
N THR A 56 0.72 -17.41 14.07
CA THR A 56 0.37 -18.61 14.84
C THR A 56 0.14 -19.78 13.87
N PRO A 57 0.76 -20.95 14.09
CA PRO A 57 0.48 -22.13 13.28
C PRO A 57 -1.01 -22.47 13.28
N ALA A 58 -1.56 -22.73 12.08
CA ALA A 58 -2.96 -23.07 11.90
C ALA A 58 -3.09 -24.30 11.00
N THR A 59 -3.94 -25.24 11.40
CA THR A 59 -4.23 -26.48 10.66
C THR A 59 -5.73 -26.74 10.62
N CYS A 60 -6.22 -27.43 9.61
CA CYS A 60 -7.61 -27.88 9.56
C CYS A 60 -7.71 -29.32 9.02
N PRO A 61 -8.84 -30.02 9.24
CA PRO A 61 -9.02 -31.40 8.77
C PRO A 61 -9.10 -31.55 7.25
N ASN A 62 -9.31 -30.46 6.50
CA ASN A 62 -9.46 -30.51 5.06
C ASN A 62 -8.07 -30.57 4.38
N PRO A 63 -7.70 -31.69 3.75
CA PRO A 63 -6.37 -31.85 3.15
C PRO A 63 -6.16 -30.98 1.90
N ALA A 64 -7.21 -30.40 1.33
CA ALA A 64 -7.10 -29.48 0.20
C ALA A 64 -6.62 -28.08 0.60
N VAL A 65 -6.59 -27.76 1.90
CA VAL A 65 -6.17 -26.46 2.41
C VAL A 65 -4.69 -26.50 2.76
N HIS A 66 -3.91 -25.65 2.11
CA HIS A 66 -2.48 -25.43 2.37
C HIS A 66 -2.24 -23.98 2.82
N SER A 67 -1.12 -23.76 3.53
CA SER A 67 -0.72 -22.41 4.00
C SER A 67 -1.83 -21.65 4.72
N LEU A 68 -2.54 -22.35 5.63
CA LEU A 68 -3.70 -21.80 6.33
C LEU A 68 -3.33 -20.61 7.21
N ALA A 69 -2.18 -20.67 7.87
CA ALA A 69 -1.68 -19.58 8.71
C ALA A 69 -1.51 -18.29 7.89
N GLU A 70 -0.88 -18.37 6.72
CA GLU A 70 -0.68 -17.24 5.82
C GLU A 70 -2.00 -16.75 5.20
N THR A 71 -2.88 -17.69 4.84
CA THR A 71 -4.21 -17.38 4.26
C THR A 71 -5.08 -16.59 5.24
N ILE A 72 -4.98 -16.86 6.54
CA ILE A 72 -5.63 -16.07 7.59
C ILE A 72 -4.84 -14.79 7.88
N GLY A 73 -3.51 -14.89 7.92
CA GLY A 73 -2.60 -13.80 8.30
C GLY A 73 -2.75 -12.56 7.44
N TRP A 74 -2.87 -12.70 6.11
CA TRP A 74 -2.99 -11.56 5.19
C TRP A 74 -4.28 -10.73 5.39
N PRO A 75 -5.49 -11.31 5.35
CA PRO A 75 -6.71 -10.57 5.69
C PRO A 75 -6.66 -9.94 7.08
N THR A 76 -6.17 -10.68 8.09
CA THR A 76 -6.04 -10.17 9.46
C THR A 76 -5.09 -8.98 9.52
N PHE A 77 -3.94 -9.04 8.86
CA PHE A 77 -2.97 -7.93 8.78
C PHE A 77 -3.61 -6.66 8.22
N PHE A 78 -4.33 -6.75 7.10
CA PHE A 78 -4.96 -5.57 6.50
C PHE A 78 -6.09 -5.01 7.36
N LEU A 79 -6.91 -5.88 7.95
CA LEU A 79 -7.99 -5.46 8.83
C LEU A 79 -7.45 -4.75 10.08
N LEU A 80 -6.42 -5.32 10.73
CA LEU A 80 -5.75 -4.67 11.86
C LEU A 80 -5.12 -3.34 11.46
N SER A 81 -4.44 -3.29 10.31
CA SER A 81 -3.83 -2.05 9.81
C SER A 81 -4.87 -0.94 9.61
N ILE A 82 -6.04 -1.27 9.06
CA ILE A 82 -7.16 -0.33 8.92
C ILE A 82 -7.63 0.15 10.29
N VAL A 83 -7.91 -0.78 11.21
CA VAL A 83 -8.41 -0.45 12.55
C VAL A 83 -7.43 0.45 13.30
N VAL A 84 -6.13 0.15 13.24
CA VAL A 84 -5.07 0.98 13.85
C VAL A 84 -5.00 2.37 13.21
N ALA A 85 -5.29 2.49 11.91
CA ALA A 85 -5.30 3.78 11.21
C ALA A 85 -6.56 4.61 11.48
N LEU A 86 -7.68 4.02 11.93
CA LEU A 86 -8.96 4.72 12.11
C LEU A 86 -8.89 5.99 12.97
N PRO A 87 -8.20 6.03 14.13
CA PRO A 87 -8.13 7.25 14.94
C PRO A 87 -7.45 8.41 14.20
N ALA A 88 -6.36 8.12 13.49
CA ALA A 88 -5.66 9.12 12.68
C ALA A 88 -6.49 9.58 11.49
N LEU A 89 -7.19 8.65 10.81
CA LEU A 89 -8.10 9.00 9.72
C LEU A 89 -9.29 9.84 10.21
N GLY A 90 -9.84 9.53 11.39
CA GLY A 90 -10.89 10.33 12.02
C GLY A 90 -10.42 11.75 12.35
N LEU A 91 -9.21 11.89 12.91
CA LEU A 91 -8.59 13.18 13.18
C LEU A 91 -8.37 13.98 11.90
N LEU A 92 -7.76 13.36 10.87
CA LEU A 92 -7.53 14.01 9.58
C LEU A 92 -8.83 14.40 8.89
N TRP A 93 -9.88 13.59 9.00
CA TRP A 93 -11.18 13.92 8.44
C TRP A 93 -11.81 15.13 9.13
N TRP A 94 -11.68 15.22 10.46
CA TRP A 94 -12.13 16.38 11.22
C TRP A 94 -11.33 17.65 10.91
N LEU A 95 -10.01 17.53 10.73
CA LEU A 95 -9.11 18.65 10.42
C LEU A 95 -9.07 19.00 8.92
N LYS A 96 -9.68 18.20 8.05
CA LYS A 96 -9.70 18.40 6.60
C LYS A 96 -10.01 19.84 6.14
N PRO A 97 -11.01 20.57 6.67
CA PRO A 97 -11.24 21.96 6.28
C PRO A 97 -10.10 22.90 6.68
N GLN A 98 -9.47 22.67 7.84
CA GLN A 98 -8.34 23.48 8.32
C GLN A 98 -7.08 23.21 7.49
N VAL A 99 -6.82 21.94 7.17
CA VAL A 99 -5.67 21.56 6.31
C VAL A 99 -5.80 22.19 4.93
N ARG A 100 -6.99 22.13 4.31
CA ARG A 100 -7.24 22.78 3.01
C ARG A 100 -7.06 24.29 3.04
N ALA A 101 -7.40 24.95 4.15
CA ALA A 101 -7.17 26.38 4.29
C ALA A 101 -5.69 26.77 4.36
N LEU A 102 -4.81 25.82 4.66
CA LEU A 102 -3.36 25.99 4.77
C LEU A 102 -2.59 25.53 3.51
N GLU A 103 -3.26 24.88 2.56
CA GLU A 103 -2.65 24.48 1.29
C GLU A 103 -2.42 25.75 0.43
N VAL A 104 -1.18 26.23 0.40
CA VAL A 104 -0.73 27.26 -0.54
C VAL A 104 -0.41 26.60 -1.88
N GLU A 105 -1.12 27.00 -2.94
CA GLU A 105 -0.89 26.49 -4.30
C GLU A 105 0.57 26.83 -4.72
N PRO A 106 1.40 25.85 -5.09
CA PRO A 106 2.81 26.11 -5.42
C PRO A 106 3.04 26.82 -6.76
N ASP A 107 1.99 27.28 -7.46
CA ASP A 107 2.08 27.79 -8.83
C ASP A 107 1.59 29.24 -9.01
N ALA A 108 1.59 30.04 -7.95
CA ALA A 108 1.58 31.50 -8.11
C ALA A 108 2.97 31.98 -8.57
N ALA A 109 3.38 31.60 -9.78
CA ALA A 109 4.51 32.23 -10.44
C ALA A 109 4.21 33.74 -10.55
N PRO A 110 5.15 34.64 -10.21
CA PRO A 110 4.93 36.07 -10.33
C PRO A 110 4.66 36.39 -11.81
N THR A 111 3.50 36.98 -12.09
CA THR A 111 3.17 37.55 -13.39
C THR A 111 4.25 38.58 -13.71
N ALA A 112 5.13 38.23 -14.65
CA ALA A 112 6.15 39.16 -15.16
C ALA A 112 5.43 40.35 -15.80
N ALA A 113 5.76 41.53 -15.28
CA ALA A 113 5.39 42.84 -15.83
C ALA A 113 6.24 43.19 -17.06
#